data_AF-S7UVM0-F1
#
_entry.id   AF-S7UVM0-F1
#
_cell.length_a   1.000
_cell.length_b   1.000
_cell.length_c   1.000
_cell.angle_alpha   90.00
_cell.angle_beta   90.00
_cell.angle_gamma   90.00
#
_symmetry.space_group_name_H-M   'P 1'
#
loop_
_entity.id
_entity.type
_entity.pdbx_description
1 polymer ?
#
loop_
_entity_poly.entity_id
_entity_poly.type
_entity_poly.pdbx_seq_one_letter_code
_entity_poly.pdbx_strand_id
1 'polypeptide(L)'
;MQPKALLSLASVCPSSPMGRASLSSCSFSPSPLQFSRGASSLFASSLLCAPASSASATRSRFSSVPAAAAGVCAPGSQSSRAAFAFFCSSLLFLNRSASLPLRCTDRALSARLPSLLPPSAGLADTLRLSGVTTPPASAGGEAQPGFCYSRSLHSAAVPPSAALSSRSANAERNAMATHMNGFDPLDPAQVADVMLVPTLSDNYAYLLVDRETKEAACVDPAEPQKVLAAAKKAGVDLKMCLCTHKHLDHSGGNEELAQRHPEIQVVGSGYERTPGVQKMVRDGDVFSLGSLRIRVLHAPCHTGGHVLYFVTSSKHPEGKAPILFTGDTLFVGGCGRFFEGTAQQMCHALLDVIRSLPKATRVYCGHEYTKSNLEFALKVEPSNKDLQEKYAWTVEQRKANKPTVPSSVEQEMRYNPFMRVEEKAVQEAMHAVGDKVATMQRLRDLKNRS
;
A
#
# COMPACT_ATOMS: atom_id res chain seq x y z
N MET A 1 7.65 -43.33 31.53
CA MET A 1 7.41 -43.43 32.98
C MET A 1 7.28 -42.03 33.56
N GLN A 2 6.31 -41.81 34.44
CA GLN A 2 6.36 -40.85 35.55
C GLN A 2 6.53 -41.69 36.85
N PRO A 3 6.60 -41.12 38.09
CA PRO A 3 6.59 -39.71 38.50
C PRO A 3 7.75 -39.31 39.46
N LYS A 4 7.84 -38.02 39.80
CA LYS A 4 7.70 -37.51 41.20
C LYS A 4 7.73 -35.97 41.24
N ALA A 5 7.25 -35.40 42.34
CA ALA A 5 7.05 -33.96 42.53
C ALA A 5 7.22 -33.56 44.01
N LEU A 6 7.09 -32.25 44.28
CA LEU A 6 6.96 -31.60 45.59
C LEU A 6 8.18 -31.61 46.53
N LEU A 7 8.65 -30.40 46.84
CA LEU A 7 8.45 -29.85 48.20
C LEU A 7 8.50 -28.31 48.16
N SER A 8 7.97 -27.69 49.22
CA SER A 8 7.82 -26.25 49.40
C SER A 8 8.58 -25.81 50.64
N LEU A 9 9.00 -24.54 50.70
CA LEU A 9 9.20 -23.82 51.96
C LEU A 9 9.20 -22.29 51.73
N ALA A 10 8.66 -21.55 52.71
CA ALA A 10 8.66 -20.08 52.73
C ALA A 10 8.93 -19.59 54.16
N SER A 11 9.78 -18.56 54.30
CA SER A 11 10.02 -17.78 55.54
C SER A 11 10.77 -16.50 55.16
N VAL A 12 10.14 -15.31 55.20
CA VAL A 12 10.10 -14.35 56.33
C VAL A 12 11.40 -13.54 56.51
N CYS A 13 11.29 -12.21 56.42
CA CYS A 13 12.33 -11.23 56.74
C CYS A 13 12.48 -11.04 58.27
N PRO A 14 13.55 -10.38 58.75
CA PRO A 14 13.27 -9.10 59.42
C PRO A 14 14.34 -7.98 59.28
N SER A 15 13.83 -6.74 59.31
CA SER A 15 14.37 -5.49 59.89
C SER A 15 15.87 -5.10 59.83
N SER A 16 16.09 -3.90 59.28
CA SER A 16 17.16 -2.92 59.58
C SER A 16 17.29 -2.59 61.09
N PRO A 17 18.32 -1.83 61.57
CA PRO A 17 18.19 -0.35 61.58
C PRO A 17 19.48 0.53 61.63
N MET A 18 19.29 1.83 61.31
CA MET A 18 20.10 3.04 61.65
C MET A 18 21.57 3.17 61.13
N GLY A 19 22.08 4.38 60.82
CA GLY A 19 21.41 5.69 60.64
C GLY A 19 22.30 6.93 60.85
N ARG A 20 21.79 8.12 60.41
CA ARG A 20 22.31 9.51 60.64
C ARG A 20 23.66 9.84 59.94
N ALA A 21 24.04 11.09 59.65
CA ALA A 21 23.45 12.43 59.87
C ALA A 21 23.69 13.33 58.61
N SER A 22 22.78 14.25 58.22
CA SER A 22 22.81 15.72 58.43
C SER A 22 23.94 16.50 57.70
N LEU A 23 23.79 17.74 57.21
CA LEU A 23 22.84 18.82 57.52
C LEU A 23 22.76 19.85 56.37
N SER A 24 21.90 20.87 56.52
CA SER A 24 21.72 22.09 55.69
C SER A 24 21.09 21.94 54.29
N SER A 25 20.46 22.97 53.71
CA SER A 25 19.26 23.73 54.13
C SER A 25 19.11 24.99 53.26
N CYS A 26 18.02 25.09 52.49
CA CYS A 26 17.44 26.36 52.08
C CYS A 26 15.94 26.13 51.82
N SER A 27 15.10 27.06 52.26
CA SER A 27 13.64 26.95 52.27
C SER A 27 13.01 28.19 51.65
N PHE A 28 11.87 28.05 50.96
CA PHE A 28 10.89 29.14 50.86
C PHE A 28 9.45 28.67 50.61
N SER A 29 8.54 29.29 51.35
CA SER A 29 7.06 29.22 51.41
C SER A 29 6.65 30.27 52.48
N PRO A 30 5.37 30.67 52.71
CA PRO A 30 4.12 30.08 52.22
C PRO A 30 2.97 31.05 51.77
N SER A 31 2.08 30.54 50.90
CA SER A 31 0.60 30.66 51.00
C SER A 31 -0.06 32.09 51.03
N PRO A 32 -1.32 32.29 51.51
CA PRO A 32 -2.48 32.29 50.60
C PRO A 32 -3.51 33.45 50.80
N LEU A 33 -4.52 33.56 49.93
CA LEU A 33 -5.77 34.30 50.19
C LEU A 33 -7.02 33.56 49.68
N GLN A 34 -8.17 33.88 50.29
CA GLN A 34 -9.50 33.28 50.05
C GLN A 34 -10.54 34.35 49.60
N PHE A 35 -11.77 33.87 49.35
CA PHE A 35 -13.08 34.55 49.14
C PHE A 35 -13.54 34.77 47.68
N SER A 36 -14.85 34.79 47.35
CA SER A 36 -15.99 33.91 47.73
C SER A 36 -17.25 34.30 46.92
N ARG A 37 -18.13 33.33 46.57
CA ARG A 37 -19.58 33.48 46.29
C ARG A 37 -20.04 34.35 45.09
N GLY A 38 -21.27 34.08 44.61
CA GLY A 38 -21.99 34.84 43.57
C GLY A 38 -21.94 34.17 42.19
N ALA A 39 -22.94 33.57 41.54
CA ALA A 39 -24.42 33.51 41.62
C ALA A 39 -25.12 34.11 40.39
N SER A 40 -25.45 33.22 39.43
CA SER A 40 -26.69 33.15 38.63
C SER A 40 -27.18 34.30 37.72
N SER A 41 -27.77 33.88 36.59
CA SER A 41 -28.77 34.60 35.76
C SER A 41 -28.26 35.77 34.89
N LEU A 42 -28.92 36.25 33.83
CA LEU A 42 -29.80 35.71 32.74
C LEU A 42 -30.00 36.88 31.73
N PHE A 43 -30.73 36.68 30.61
CA PHE A 43 -31.12 37.70 29.60
C PHE A 43 -29.96 38.29 28.75
N ALA A 44 -30.18 38.82 27.52
CA ALA A 44 -31.21 38.51 26.51
C ALA A 44 -30.84 39.07 25.12
N SER A 45 -31.61 38.65 24.12
CA SER A 45 -31.59 39.01 22.69
C SER A 45 -31.59 40.51 22.35
N SER A 46 -30.91 40.88 21.26
CA SER A 46 -31.40 41.69 20.10
C SER A 46 -30.22 41.99 19.15
N LEU A 47 -30.23 41.65 17.85
CA LEU A 47 -30.97 42.28 16.73
C LEU A 47 -30.62 43.76 16.51
N LEU A 48 -29.87 44.07 15.43
CA LEU A 48 -30.36 44.85 14.28
C LEU A 48 -29.34 44.96 13.11
N CYS A 49 -29.79 45.57 12.01
CA CYS A 49 -29.28 45.45 10.64
C CYS A 49 -27.99 46.22 10.27
N ALA A 50 -27.42 45.83 9.13
CA ALA A 50 -26.53 46.63 8.25
C ALA A 50 -27.38 47.67 7.43
N PRO A 51 -26.93 48.37 6.35
CA PRO A 51 -25.77 48.15 5.47
C PRO A 51 -25.08 49.46 4.95
N ALA A 52 -24.54 49.41 3.72
CA ALA A 52 -24.02 50.47 2.85
C ALA A 52 -22.63 51.06 3.21
N SER A 53 -21.56 51.09 2.40
CA SER A 53 -21.27 50.98 0.94
C SER A 53 -20.99 52.31 0.24
N SER A 54 -19.77 52.47 -0.27
CA SER A 54 -19.41 53.19 -1.53
C SER A 54 -17.90 53.06 -1.78
N ALA A 55 -17.40 53.54 -2.92
CA ALA A 55 -16.03 53.30 -3.39
C ALA A 55 -15.44 54.49 -4.18
N SER A 56 -14.17 54.34 -4.59
CA SER A 56 -13.52 54.99 -5.75
C SER A 56 -12.58 56.20 -5.53
N ALA A 57 -11.28 55.92 -5.75
CA ALA A 57 -10.34 56.63 -6.62
C ALA A 57 -9.74 58.03 -6.28
N THR A 58 -8.43 57.99 -5.95
CA THR A 58 -7.35 58.91 -6.43
C THR A 58 -7.35 60.37 -5.94
N ARG A 59 -6.27 61.18 -5.99
CA ARG A 59 -5.03 61.13 -6.81
C ARG A 59 -3.87 61.97 -6.21
N SER A 60 -2.62 61.49 -6.30
CA SER A 60 -1.34 62.27 -6.15
C SER A 60 -1.04 62.87 -4.75
N ARG A 61 0.18 63.31 -4.35
CA ARG A 61 1.48 63.61 -5.03
C ARG A 61 2.68 63.14 -4.16
N PHE A 62 3.89 63.07 -4.77
CA PHE A 62 5.27 63.30 -4.24
C PHE A 62 5.55 63.20 -2.72
N SER A 63 6.65 62.61 -2.21
CA SER A 63 7.84 61.91 -2.77
C SER A 63 8.54 61.17 -1.57
N SER A 64 9.79 60.68 -1.49
CA SER A 64 11.08 60.91 -2.20
C SER A 64 12.03 59.69 -2.00
N VAL A 65 13.29 59.77 -2.44
CA VAL A 65 14.37 58.77 -2.23
C VAL A 65 15.66 59.46 -1.76
N PRO A 66 16.56 58.78 -1.03
CA PRO A 66 18.00 58.94 -1.24
C PRO A 66 18.74 57.60 -1.48
N ALA A 67 19.81 57.63 -2.28
CA ALA A 67 20.66 56.47 -2.56
C ALA A 67 22.11 56.88 -2.92
N ALA A 68 23.10 56.18 -2.36
CA ALA A 68 24.55 56.15 -2.67
C ALA A 68 25.22 55.16 -1.68
N ALA A 69 26.37 54.51 -1.88
CA ALA A 69 27.31 54.35 -3.00
C ALA A 69 27.74 52.86 -3.02
N ALA A 70 28.13 52.18 -4.10
CA ALA A 70 28.97 52.49 -5.26
C ALA A 70 30.50 52.46 -4.98
N GLY A 71 31.18 51.46 -5.56
CA GLY A 71 32.64 51.26 -5.55
C GLY A 71 33.00 50.12 -6.53
N VAL A 72 34.02 50.32 -7.38
CA VAL A 72 34.22 49.54 -8.63
C VAL A 72 35.71 49.41 -8.97
N CYS A 73 36.15 48.22 -9.44
CA CYS A 73 37.05 48.03 -10.60
C CYS A 73 37.40 46.55 -10.89
N ALA A 74 37.69 46.24 -12.16
CA ALA A 74 38.29 45.01 -12.69
C ALA A 74 39.47 45.41 -13.62
N PRO A 75 40.20 44.49 -14.32
CA PRO A 75 39.72 43.94 -15.61
C PRO A 75 40.29 42.56 -16.09
N GLY A 76 39.82 42.06 -17.25
CA GLY A 76 40.45 40.98 -18.06
C GLY A 76 39.63 39.67 -18.17
N SER A 77 38.77 39.42 -19.18
CA SER A 77 39.01 39.07 -20.62
C SER A 77 39.33 37.56 -20.84
N GLN A 78 38.85 36.83 -21.89
CA GLN A 78 38.15 37.16 -23.15
C GLN A 78 37.05 36.11 -23.56
N SER A 79 36.16 36.50 -24.49
CA SER A 79 35.45 35.74 -25.56
C SER A 79 35.03 34.26 -25.38
N SER A 80 33.80 33.86 -25.73
CA SER A 80 33.35 33.80 -27.15
C SER A 80 31.82 33.90 -27.38
N ARG A 81 31.40 34.03 -28.65
CA ARG A 81 30.05 34.43 -29.11
C ARG A 81 29.12 33.25 -29.46
N ALA A 82 27.81 33.43 -29.23
CA ALA A 82 26.71 32.99 -30.10
C ALA A 82 25.45 33.85 -29.84
N ALA A 83 24.59 34.09 -30.84
CA ALA A 83 23.37 34.90 -30.73
C ALA A 83 22.34 34.58 -31.85
N PHE A 84 21.16 35.22 -31.80
CA PHE A 84 19.91 35.01 -32.58
C PHE A 84 19.04 33.81 -32.10
N ALA A 85 17.70 33.88 -32.12
CA ALA A 85 16.75 35.02 -32.04
C ALA A 85 15.31 34.53 -31.71
N PHE A 86 14.46 35.47 -31.25
CA PHE A 86 12.98 35.51 -31.18
C PHE A 86 12.16 34.42 -31.92
N PHE A 87 11.01 33.97 -31.39
CA PHE A 87 9.83 34.82 -31.15
C PHE A 87 8.87 34.31 -30.04
N CYS A 88 8.14 35.23 -29.40
CA CYS A 88 6.93 34.94 -28.61
C CYS A 88 5.73 35.69 -29.19
N SER A 89 4.57 35.04 -29.24
CA SER A 89 3.26 35.65 -29.54
C SER A 89 2.21 35.13 -28.56
N SER A 90 1.15 35.90 -28.32
CA SER A 90 0.14 35.62 -27.28
C SER A 90 -1.27 36.07 -27.72
N LEU A 91 -2.27 35.65 -26.92
CA LEU A 91 -3.66 36.14 -26.83
C LEU A 91 -4.74 35.49 -27.72
N LEU A 92 -5.69 34.83 -27.03
CA LEU A 92 -7.16 34.84 -27.23
C LEU A 92 -7.72 34.15 -28.52
N PHE A 93 -8.99 33.73 -28.63
CA PHE A 93 -10.22 33.96 -27.82
C PHE A 93 -11.22 32.77 -27.97
N LEU A 94 -12.30 32.77 -27.16
CA LEU A 94 -13.66 32.25 -27.45
C LEU A 94 -13.97 30.73 -27.46
N ASN A 95 -14.22 30.23 -26.25
CA ASN A 95 -15.41 29.45 -25.84
C ASN A 95 -16.55 29.23 -26.88
N ARG A 96 -16.92 27.95 -27.13
CA ARG A 96 -18.33 27.53 -27.34
C ARG A 96 -18.55 26.04 -27.04
N SER A 97 -19.81 25.64 -26.88
CA SER A 97 -20.23 24.38 -26.24
C SER A 97 -20.93 23.38 -27.17
N ALA A 98 -21.11 22.16 -26.64
CA ALA A 98 -22.23 21.22 -26.90
C ALA A 98 -22.17 20.23 -28.10
N SER A 99 -21.98 18.96 -27.72
CA SER A 99 -22.92 17.85 -27.99
C SER A 99 -22.85 16.98 -29.27
N LEU A 100 -22.52 15.70 -28.99
CA LEU A 100 -23.12 14.47 -29.52
C LEU A 100 -22.63 13.90 -30.89
N PRO A 101 -22.79 12.57 -31.13
CA PRO A 101 -21.76 11.79 -31.83
C PRO A 101 -22.21 11.10 -33.13
N LEU A 102 -21.24 10.55 -33.87
CA LEU A 102 -21.44 9.55 -34.91
C LEU A 102 -20.50 8.34 -34.73
N ARG A 103 -20.90 7.20 -35.30
CA ARG A 103 -20.25 5.88 -35.20
C ARG A 103 -19.87 5.36 -36.59
N CYS A 104 -18.83 4.51 -36.64
CA CYS A 104 -18.43 3.66 -37.77
C CYS A 104 -17.90 4.44 -39.01
N THR A 105 -17.15 3.86 -39.95
CA THR A 105 -16.84 2.43 -40.24
C THR A 105 -15.34 2.19 -40.48
N ASP A 106 -14.91 0.93 -40.41
CA ASP A 106 -13.62 0.47 -40.94
C ASP A 106 -13.39 0.78 -42.42
N ARG A 107 -12.13 1.00 -42.79
CA ARG A 107 -11.51 0.28 -43.92
C ARG A 107 -9.98 0.28 -43.86
N ALA A 108 -9.38 -0.89 -43.98
CA ALA A 108 -7.94 -1.05 -44.16
C ALA A 108 -7.53 -0.77 -45.61
N LEU A 109 -6.27 -0.36 -45.80
CA LEU A 109 -5.61 -0.35 -47.10
C LEU A 109 -4.18 -0.90 -46.94
N SER A 110 -3.81 -1.84 -47.81
CA SER A 110 -2.51 -2.53 -47.78
C SER A 110 -1.60 -2.00 -48.87
N ALA A 111 -0.33 -1.76 -48.53
CA ALA A 111 0.73 -1.47 -49.48
C ALA A 111 1.85 -2.51 -49.33
N ARG A 112 2.45 -2.94 -50.45
CA ARG A 112 3.44 -4.03 -50.51
C ARG A 112 4.80 -3.54 -50.99
N LEU A 113 5.85 -3.90 -50.23
CA LEU A 113 7.18 -4.32 -50.74
C LEU A 113 7.99 -3.26 -51.56
N PRO A 114 9.30 -3.48 -51.91
CA PRO A 114 10.08 -4.72 -51.85
C PRO A 114 11.34 -4.73 -50.97
N SER A 115 11.77 -5.95 -50.64
CA SER A 115 13.07 -6.31 -50.10
C SER A 115 14.12 -6.47 -51.21
N LEU A 116 15.40 -6.16 -50.93
CA LEU A 116 16.53 -6.44 -51.82
C LEU A 116 17.70 -7.11 -51.07
N LEU A 117 18.20 -8.21 -51.64
CA LEU A 117 19.43 -8.93 -51.25
C LEU A 117 19.98 -9.66 -52.49
N PRO A 118 21.27 -9.45 -52.82
CA PRO A 118 22.07 -10.47 -53.51
C PRO A 118 23.57 -10.45 -53.09
N PRO A 119 24.44 -11.38 -53.55
CA PRO A 119 24.24 -12.76 -54.02
C PRO A 119 25.19 -13.76 -53.29
N SER A 120 25.39 -14.97 -53.85
CA SER A 120 26.03 -16.14 -53.22
C SER A 120 27.20 -16.77 -54.01
N ALA A 121 28.17 -17.37 -53.31
CA ALA A 121 29.06 -18.47 -53.76
C ALA A 121 29.73 -19.13 -52.53
N GLY A 122 30.19 -20.39 -52.50
CA GLY A 122 30.02 -21.51 -53.45
C GLY A 122 31.01 -22.68 -53.19
N LEU A 123 30.54 -23.93 -53.38
CA LEU A 123 31.30 -25.22 -53.32
C LEU A 123 31.81 -25.70 -51.93
N ALA A 124 32.14 -27.00 -51.70
CA ALA A 124 31.66 -28.30 -52.23
C ALA A 124 32.33 -29.46 -51.42
N ASP A 125 31.99 -30.72 -51.75
CA ASP A 125 32.64 -31.99 -51.36
C ASP A 125 32.65 -32.40 -49.86
N THR A 126 32.09 -33.52 -49.40
CA THR A 126 31.84 -34.91 -49.86
C THR A 126 32.82 -35.95 -49.30
N LEU A 127 32.31 -36.91 -48.50
CA LEU A 127 32.67 -38.34 -48.54
C LEU A 127 31.64 -39.20 -47.78
N ARG A 128 31.70 -40.53 -47.93
CA ARG A 128 30.67 -41.53 -47.57
C ARG A 128 31.19 -42.61 -46.60
N LEU A 129 30.23 -43.42 -46.11
CA LEU A 129 30.25 -44.89 -45.83
C LEU A 129 29.84 -45.23 -44.37
N SER A 130 29.10 -46.31 -44.06
CA SER A 130 28.34 -47.28 -44.89
C SER A 130 27.48 -48.28 -44.07
N GLY A 131 26.31 -48.69 -44.61
CA GLY A 131 25.67 -50.01 -44.37
C GLY A 131 25.03 -50.29 -42.99
N VAL A 132 24.21 -51.34 -42.77
CA VAL A 132 23.91 -52.56 -43.58
C VAL A 132 22.45 -53.08 -43.34
N THR A 133 21.70 -53.23 -44.45
CA THR A 133 20.58 -54.15 -44.81
C THR A 133 19.33 -54.47 -43.95
N THR A 134 18.18 -54.57 -44.65
CA THR A 134 16.88 -55.23 -44.36
C THR A 134 16.86 -56.64 -45.04
N PRO A 135 15.77 -57.33 -45.51
CA PRO A 135 14.28 -57.17 -45.51
C PRO A 135 13.56 -58.50 -45.08
N PRO A 136 12.31 -58.87 -45.49
CA PRO A 136 11.17 -58.22 -46.19
C PRO A 136 9.90 -58.17 -45.27
N ALA A 137 8.60 -58.32 -45.62
CA ALA A 137 7.79 -58.65 -46.82
C ALA A 137 6.30 -58.25 -46.55
N SER A 138 5.31 -58.24 -47.46
CA SER A 138 5.25 -58.09 -48.94
C SER A 138 3.77 -58.07 -49.42
N ALA A 139 3.42 -57.21 -50.40
CA ALA A 139 2.11 -57.12 -51.12
C ALA A 139 0.86 -56.71 -50.28
N GLY A 140 -0.22 -56.16 -50.86
CA GLY A 140 -0.45 -55.68 -52.24
C GLY A 140 -1.95 -55.77 -52.65
N GLY A 141 -2.44 -54.87 -53.52
CA GLY A 141 -3.80 -54.93 -54.08
C GLY A 141 -4.47 -53.56 -54.32
N GLU A 142 -5.25 -53.45 -55.40
CA GLU A 142 -5.91 -52.21 -55.85
C GLU A 142 -7.45 -52.25 -55.68
N ALA A 143 -8.09 -51.13 -56.08
CA ALA A 143 -9.46 -50.99 -56.62
C ALA A 143 -10.54 -50.29 -55.77
N GLN A 144 -11.17 -49.33 -56.44
CA GLN A 144 -12.52 -48.76 -56.25
C GLN A 144 -13.32 -49.07 -57.55
N PRO A 145 -14.67 -48.97 -57.63
CA PRO A 145 -15.54 -48.04 -56.89
C PRO A 145 -16.94 -48.58 -56.49
N GLY A 146 -17.83 -47.70 -56.00
CA GLY A 146 -19.24 -47.76 -56.41
C GLY A 146 -20.34 -47.63 -55.34
N PHE A 147 -21.06 -46.50 -55.43
CA PHE A 147 -22.50 -46.31 -55.16
C PHE A 147 -23.13 -46.48 -53.75
N CYS A 148 -24.21 -45.72 -53.59
CA CYS A 148 -24.99 -45.50 -52.38
C CYS A 148 -25.97 -46.64 -52.05
N TYR A 149 -26.37 -46.77 -50.78
CA TYR A 149 -27.75 -46.42 -50.39
C TYR A 149 -27.86 -46.14 -48.88
N SER A 150 -29.02 -45.63 -48.45
CA SER A 150 -29.26 -45.14 -47.09
C SER A 150 -29.88 -46.18 -46.13
N ARG A 151 -29.56 -46.05 -44.83
CA ARG A 151 -30.54 -46.11 -43.73
C ARG A 151 -29.95 -45.51 -42.44
N SER A 152 -30.80 -45.30 -41.45
CA SER A 152 -30.55 -44.45 -40.27
C SER A 152 -30.51 -45.23 -38.96
N LEU A 153 -29.71 -44.74 -38.00
CA LEU A 153 -30.01 -44.54 -36.57
C LEU A 153 -28.81 -44.84 -35.64
N HIS A 154 -28.83 -44.16 -34.47
CA HIS A 154 -28.02 -44.36 -33.25
C HIS A 154 -26.57 -43.82 -33.19
N SER A 155 -26.47 -42.66 -32.52
CA SER A 155 -25.68 -42.43 -31.30
C SER A 155 -24.18 -42.77 -31.27
N ALA A 156 -23.36 -41.71 -31.22
CA ALA A 156 -22.12 -41.68 -30.45
C ALA A 156 -21.96 -40.27 -29.84
N ALA A 157 -22.34 -40.10 -28.57
CA ALA A 157 -22.18 -38.83 -27.86
C ALA A 157 -20.72 -38.62 -27.40
N VAL A 158 -20.20 -37.41 -27.54
CA VAL A 158 -18.84 -37.05 -27.08
C VAL A 158 -18.79 -37.06 -25.54
N PRO A 159 -17.80 -37.71 -24.90
CA PRO A 159 -17.75 -37.83 -23.44
C PRO A 159 -17.41 -36.50 -22.74
N PRO A 160 -18.07 -36.15 -21.62
CA PRO A 160 -17.82 -34.91 -20.91
C PRO A 160 -16.60 -35.02 -19.96
N SER A 161 -15.53 -34.25 -20.23
CA SER A 161 -14.36 -34.18 -19.35
C SER A 161 -13.89 -32.72 -19.13
N ALA A 162 -14.71 -31.93 -18.43
CA ALA A 162 -14.41 -30.53 -18.08
C ALA A 162 -15.20 -29.99 -16.87
N ALA A 163 -15.48 -30.81 -15.83
CA ALA A 163 -16.43 -30.45 -14.77
C ALA A 163 -15.96 -30.66 -13.31
N LEU A 164 -14.73 -31.12 -13.07
CA LEU A 164 -14.27 -31.54 -11.73
C LEU A 164 -13.24 -30.60 -11.07
N SER A 165 -12.39 -29.90 -11.83
CA SER A 165 -11.40 -28.97 -11.26
C SER A 165 -12.01 -27.65 -10.74
N SER A 166 -12.98 -27.09 -11.47
CA SER A 166 -13.65 -25.84 -11.08
C SER A 166 -14.50 -25.98 -9.80
N ARG A 167 -14.99 -27.18 -9.49
CA ARG A 167 -15.75 -27.45 -8.27
C ARG A 167 -14.86 -27.48 -7.02
N SER A 168 -13.65 -28.05 -7.05
CA SER A 168 -12.76 -27.99 -5.88
C SER A 168 -12.28 -26.55 -5.63
N ALA A 169 -11.82 -25.84 -6.67
CA ALA A 169 -11.35 -24.46 -6.55
C ALA A 169 -12.44 -23.46 -6.12
N ASN A 170 -13.73 -23.78 -6.31
CA ASN A 170 -14.83 -22.99 -5.75
C ASN A 170 -15.27 -23.47 -4.34
N ALA A 171 -15.15 -24.77 -4.05
CA ALA A 171 -15.39 -25.29 -2.70
C ALA A 171 -14.34 -24.77 -1.71
N GLU A 172 -13.06 -24.72 -2.10
CA GLU A 172 -11.96 -24.17 -1.29
C GLU A 172 -12.12 -22.66 -1.07
N ARG A 173 -12.45 -21.89 -2.12
CA ARG A 173 -12.79 -20.45 -1.99
C ARG A 173 -13.98 -20.21 -1.05
N ASN A 174 -15.03 -21.03 -1.13
CA ASN A 174 -16.17 -20.93 -0.20
C ASN A 174 -15.86 -21.42 1.22
N ALA A 175 -14.98 -22.41 1.40
CA ALA A 175 -14.52 -22.86 2.72
C ALA A 175 -13.69 -21.78 3.42
N MET A 176 -12.80 -21.12 2.66
CA MET A 176 -11.97 -20.00 3.13
C MET A 176 -12.83 -18.79 3.54
N ALA A 177 -14.00 -18.58 2.90
CA ALA A 177 -14.97 -17.56 3.27
C ALA A 177 -15.88 -17.94 4.45
N THR A 178 -16.15 -19.23 4.72
CA THR A 178 -17.13 -19.66 5.74
C THR A 178 -16.53 -20.02 7.10
N HIS A 179 -15.23 -20.32 7.20
CA HIS A 179 -14.58 -20.70 8.47
C HIS A 179 -13.90 -19.59 9.27
N MET A 180 -13.93 -18.33 8.80
CA MET A 180 -13.45 -17.15 9.55
C MET A 180 -14.50 -16.64 10.56
N ASN A 181 -15.01 -17.53 11.40
CA ASN A 181 -16.07 -17.23 12.36
C ASN A 181 -15.50 -16.63 13.66
N GLY A 182 -15.09 -15.35 13.56
CA GLY A 182 -14.47 -14.59 14.64
C GLY A 182 -12.96 -14.77 14.65
N PHE A 183 -12.24 -13.75 14.17
CA PHE A 183 -10.82 -13.60 14.47
C PHE A 183 -10.65 -12.68 15.68
N ASP A 184 -9.64 -12.95 16.49
CA ASP A 184 -9.66 -12.76 17.95
C ASP A 184 -8.36 -12.09 18.44
N PRO A 185 -8.36 -11.40 19.59
CA PRO A 185 -9.35 -10.44 20.07
C PRO A 185 -9.03 -9.03 19.56
N LEU A 186 -9.84 -8.05 19.97
CA LEU A 186 -9.51 -6.62 19.87
C LEU A 186 -8.19 -6.33 20.60
N ASP A 187 -7.10 -6.01 19.89
CA ASP A 187 -5.78 -5.77 20.52
C ASP A 187 -5.87 -4.56 21.48
N PRO A 188 -5.82 -4.77 22.81
CA PRO A 188 -5.98 -3.69 23.76
C PRO A 188 -4.75 -2.78 23.81
N ALA A 189 -3.63 -3.18 23.19
CA ALA A 189 -2.39 -2.42 23.16
C ALA A 189 -2.33 -1.38 22.03
N GLN A 190 -3.27 -1.34 21.07
CA GLN A 190 -3.33 -0.32 20.02
C GLN A 190 -4.44 0.73 20.22
N VAL A 191 -4.38 1.84 19.49
CA VAL A 191 -5.28 3.02 19.67
C VAL A 191 -6.74 2.80 19.26
N ALA A 192 -7.03 1.80 18.42
CA ALA A 192 -8.35 1.55 17.85
C ALA A 192 -8.59 0.05 17.65
N ASP A 193 -9.83 -0.34 17.39
CA ASP A 193 -10.17 -1.69 16.98
C ASP A 193 -9.93 -1.86 15.47
N VAL A 194 -9.37 -2.99 15.04
CA VAL A 194 -9.17 -3.30 13.62
C VAL A 194 -9.63 -4.72 13.35
N MET A 195 -10.70 -4.86 12.57
CA MET A 195 -11.22 -6.16 12.13
C MET A 195 -10.72 -6.47 10.73
N LEU A 196 -10.24 -7.71 10.54
CA LEU A 196 -9.77 -8.22 9.26
C LEU A 196 -10.94 -8.69 8.39
N VAL A 197 -10.97 -8.29 7.11
CA VAL A 197 -11.98 -8.75 6.13
C VAL A 197 -11.25 -9.35 4.91
N PRO A 198 -11.10 -10.69 4.84
CA PRO A 198 -10.42 -11.33 3.70
C PRO A 198 -11.17 -11.15 2.38
N THR A 199 -10.48 -10.58 1.39
CA THR A 199 -10.99 -10.29 0.04
C THR A 199 -10.19 -11.05 -1.03
N LEU A 200 -10.85 -11.36 -2.15
CA LEU A 200 -10.28 -12.06 -3.30
C LEU A 200 -9.57 -13.37 -2.91
N SER A 201 -8.28 -13.54 -3.25
CA SER A 201 -7.48 -14.71 -2.89
C SER A 201 -6.60 -14.51 -1.65
N ASP A 202 -6.00 -13.32 -1.54
CA ASP A 202 -4.95 -13.01 -0.54
C ASP A 202 -4.95 -11.54 -0.10
N ASN A 203 -5.89 -10.72 -0.60
CA ASN A 203 -6.06 -9.33 -0.19
C ASN A 203 -6.74 -9.23 1.20
N TYR A 204 -6.41 -8.16 1.91
CA TYR A 204 -7.04 -7.80 3.18
C TYR A 204 -7.63 -6.40 3.12
N ALA A 205 -8.97 -6.34 3.07
CA ALA A 205 -9.70 -5.18 3.51
C ALA A 205 -9.74 -5.13 5.05
N TYR A 206 -9.89 -3.94 5.61
CA TYR A 206 -9.95 -3.74 7.07
C TYR A 206 -11.18 -2.92 7.46
N LEU A 207 -11.67 -3.12 8.69
CA LEU A 207 -12.53 -2.16 9.39
C LEU A 207 -11.77 -1.59 10.57
N LEU A 208 -11.38 -0.33 10.46
CA LEU A 208 -10.92 0.51 11.58
C LEU A 208 -12.16 0.99 12.35
N VAL A 209 -12.21 0.78 13.66
CA VAL A 209 -13.36 1.13 14.50
C VAL A 209 -12.87 1.96 15.69
N ASP A 210 -13.48 3.14 15.89
CA ASP A 210 -13.30 3.92 17.11
C ASP A 210 -14.04 3.24 18.28
N ARG A 211 -13.30 2.97 19.35
CA ARG A 211 -13.81 2.28 20.53
C ARG A 211 -14.93 3.04 21.22
N GLU A 212 -14.83 4.37 21.23
CA GLU A 212 -15.70 5.26 21.98
C GLU A 212 -17.01 5.58 21.25
N THR A 213 -16.94 6.03 19.99
CA THR A 213 -18.11 6.45 19.22
C THR A 213 -18.81 5.30 18.48
N LYS A 214 -18.10 4.18 18.25
CA LYS A 214 -18.46 3.12 17.29
C LYS A 214 -18.54 3.58 15.83
N GLU A 215 -18.04 4.77 15.50
CA GLU A 215 -17.76 5.14 14.11
C GLU A 215 -16.67 4.23 13.55
N ALA A 216 -16.81 3.86 12.28
CA ALA A 216 -15.89 2.99 11.56
C ALA A 216 -15.48 3.55 10.20
N ALA A 217 -14.30 3.18 9.76
CA ALA A 217 -13.83 3.36 8.38
C ALA A 217 -13.38 2.01 7.83
N CYS A 218 -13.70 1.73 6.58
CA CYS A 218 -13.13 0.60 5.88
C CYS A 218 -11.86 1.01 5.13
N VAL A 219 -10.96 0.05 4.89
CA VAL A 219 -9.73 0.25 4.12
C VAL A 219 -9.71 -0.74 2.97
N ASP A 220 -9.40 -0.25 1.76
CA ASP A 220 -9.28 -1.01 0.50
C ASP A 220 -10.38 -2.08 0.26
N PRO A 221 -11.68 -1.69 0.25
CA PRO A 221 -12.82 -2.61 0.26
C PRO A 221 -13.18 -3.13 -1.14
N ALA A 222 -12.28 -3.83 -1.83
CA ALA A 222 -12.52 -4.34 -3.20
C ALA A 222 -13.73 -5.28 -3.34
N GLU A 223 -14.16 -5.93 -2.24
CA GLU A 223 -15.44 -6.62 -2.12
C GLU A 223 -16.30 -5.93 -1.04
N PRO A 224 -16.95 -4.79 -1.36
CA PRO A 224 -17.60 -3.93 -0.37
C PRO A 224 -18.73 -4.64 0.36
N GLN A 225 -19.42 -5.60 -0.28
CA GLN A 225 -20.44 -6.44 0.33
C GLN A 225 -19.94 -7.23 1.55
N LYS A 226 -18.68 -7.67 1.56
CA LYS A 226 -18.07 -8.38 2.71
C LYS A 226 -17.84 -7.43 3.88
N VAL A 227 -17.35 -6.22 3.57
CA VAL A 227 -17.04 -5.16 4.52
C VAL A 227 -18.33 -4.63 5.18
N LEU A 228 -19.37 -4.37 4.38
CA LEU A 228 -20.70 -3.97 4.86
C LEU A 228 -21.33 -5.04 5.77
N ALA A 229 -21.22 -6.32 5.40
CA ALA A 229 -21.69 -7.43 6.22
C ALA A 229 -20.91 -7.55 7.56
N ALA A 230 -19.58 -7.34 7.53
CA ALA A 230 -18.75 -7.33 8.73
C ALA A 230 -19.07 -6.16 9.66
N ALA A 231 -19.25 -4.95 9.13
CA ALA A 231 -19.64 -3.77 9.90
C ALA A 231 -21.02 -3.96 10.57
N LYS A 232 -22.00 -4.49 9.81
CA LYS A 232 -23.32 -4.84 10.34
C LYS A 232 -23.26 -5.93 11.42
N LYS A 233 -22.39 -6.94 11.28
CA LYS A 233 -22.17 -7.99 12.29
C LYS A 233 -21.50 -7.45 13.56
N ALA A 234 -20.65 -6.42 13.43
CA ALA A 234 -19.97 -5.77 14.55
C ALA A 234 -20.84 -4.71 15.27
N GLY A 235 -21.92 -4.23 14.64
CA GLY A 235 -22.75 -3.15 15.20
C GLY A 235 -22.07 -1.79 15.18
N VAL A 236 -21.27 -1.51 14.14
CA VAL A 236 -20.49 -0.26 13.99
C VAL A 236 -21.03 0.61 12.85
N ASP A 237 -20.86 1.93 13.01
CA ASP A 237 -21.40 2.95 12.11
C ASP A 237 -20.34 3.36 11.07
N LEU A 238 -20.40 2.74 9.89
CA LEU A 238 -19.41 2.91 8.83
C LEU A 238 -19.56 4.29 8.14
N LYS A 239 -18.61 5.20 8.39
CA LYS A 239 -18.62 6.59 7.87
C LYS A 239 -17.72 6.83 6.66
N MET A 240 -16.67 6.02 6.50
CA MET A 240 -15.64 6.29 5.48
C MET A 240 -15.12 5.02 4.80
N CYS A 241 -14.64 5.20 3.58
CA CYS A 241 -13.74 4.27 2.89
C CYS A 241 -12.39 4.96 2.71
N LEU A 242 -11.29 4.30 3.05
CA LEU A 242 -9.91 4.78 2.92
C LEU A 242 -9.22 3.93 1.85
N CYS A 243 -9.01 4.50 0.67
CA CYS A 243 -8.38 3.80 -0.44
C CYS A 243 -6.90 4.20 -0.58
N THR A 244 -5.98 3.23 -0.43
CA THR A 244 -4.53 3.48 -0.45
C THR A 244 -4.02 3.82 -1.85
N HIS A 245 -4.54 3.16 -2.89
CA HIS A 245 -4.11 3.36 -4.28
C HIS A 245 -5.08 2.80 -5.32
N LYS A 246 -4.85 3.11 -6.60
CA LYS A 246 -5.81 2.87 -7.70
C LYS A 246 -5.96 1.43 -8.24
N HIS A 247 -5.27 0.42 -7.71
CA HIS A 247 -5.43 -0.95 -8.23
C HIS A 247 -6.80 -1.53 -7.83
N LEU A 248 -7.39 -2.36 -8.70
CA LEU A 248 -8.81 -2.76 -8.58
C LEU A 248 -9.08 -3.75 -7.44
N ASP A 249 -8.07 -4.50 -7.03
CA ASP A 249 -8.07 -5.38 -5.87
C ASP A 249 -7.96 -4.65 -4.52
N HIS A 250 -7.83 -3.31 -4.56
CA HIS A 250 -8.00 -2.39 -3.43
C HIS A 250 -9.21 -1.46 -3.62
N SER A 251 -9.31 -0.85 -4.80
CA SER A 251 -10.28 0.23 -5.11
C SER A 251 -11.57 -0.23 -5.78
N GLY A 252 -11.71 -1.52 -6.15
CA GLY A 252 -12.82 -2.02 -6.98
C GLY A 252 -14.21 -1.81 -6.40
N GLY A 253 -14.34 -1.72 -5.07
CA GLY A 253 -15.60 -1.42 -4.39
C GLY A 253 -15.94 0.06 -4.26
N ASN A 254 -15.02 0.98 -4.59
CA ASN A 254 -15.18 2.41 -4.32
C ASN A 254 -16.38 3.02 -5.06
N GLU A 255 -16.60 2.66 -6.33
CA GLU A 255 -17.75 3.17 -7.09
C GLU A 255 -19.07 2.59 -6.59
N GLU A 256 -19.07 1.33 -6.15
CA GLU A 256 -20.24 0.71 -5.53
C GLU A 256 -20.63 1.40 -4.21
N LEU A 257 -19.65 1.67 -3.34
CA LEU A 257 -19.87 2.42 -2.10
C LEU A 257 -20.35 3.85 -2.41
N ALA A 258 -19.63 4.59 -3.25
CA ALA A 258 -19.96 5.98 -3.58
C ALA A 258 -21.34 6.17 -4.23
N GLN A 259 -21.88 5.14 -4.91
CA GLN A 259 -23.18 5.18 -5.57
C GLN A 259 -24.33 4.63 -4.72
N ARG A 260 -24.12 3.55 -3.95
CA ARG A 260 -25.18 2.86 -3.20
C ARG A 260 -25.21 3.18 -1.71
N HIS A 261 -24.10 3.71 -1.19
CA HIS A 261 -23.88 4.07 0.21
C HIS A 261 -23.35 5.51 0.33
N PRO A 262 -24.14 6.53 -0.07
CA PRO A 262 -23.72 7.94 -0.01
C PRO A 262 -23.42 8.43 1.41
N GLU A 263 -23.82 7.69 2.45
CA GLU A 263 -23.42 7.89 3.85
C GLU A 263 -21.95 7.53 4.14
N ILE A 264 -21.29 6.76 3.27
CA ILE A 264 -19.89 6.35 3.37
C ILE A 264 -19.03 7.24 2.47
N GLN A 265 -18.29 8.18 3.06
CA GLN A 265 -17.39 9.04 2.30
C GLN A 265 -16.17 8.27 1.78
N VAL A 266 -16.02 8.17 0.46
CA VAL A 266 -14.84 7.54 -0.16
C VAL A 266 -13.68 8.54 -0.24
N VAL A 267 -12.63 8.24 0.51
CA VAL A 267 -11.37 8.99 0.59
C VAL A 267 -10.29 8.27 -0.21
N GLY A 268 -9.45 9.02 -0.92
CA GLY A 268 -8.31 8.48 -1.64
C GLY A 268 -7.32 9.55 -2.08
N SER A 269 -6.21 9.13 -2.67
CA SER A 269 -5.14 10.01 -3.11
C SER A 269 -5.59 11.14 -4.04
N GLY A 270 -5.09 12.35 -3.81
CA GLY A 270 -5.17 13.49 -4.71
C GLY A 270 -3.99 13.59 -5.69
N TYR A 271 -3.14 12.55 -5.77
CA TYR A 271 -2.01 12.44 -6.69
C TYR A 271 -2.28 11.48 -7.87
N GLU A 272 -3.30 10.62 -7.78
CA GLU A 272 -3.74 9.75 -8.88
C GLU A 272 -5.28 9.67 -8.96
N ARG A 273 -5.81 9.32 -10.14
CA ARG A 273 -7.27 9.18 -10.32
C ARG A 273 -7.71 7.76 -9.99
N THR A 274 -8.19 7.56 -8.77
CA THR A 274 -8.87 6.33 -8.36
C THR A 274 -10.39 6.46 -8.57
N PRO A 275 -11.07 5.46 -9.18
CA PRO A 275 -12.53 5.46 -9.29
C PRO A 275 -13.25 5.56 -7.94
N GLY A 276 -14.45 6.14 -7.94
CA GLY A 276 -15.31 6.29 -6.76
C GLY A 276 -14.84 7.27 -5.67
N VAL A 277 -13.60 7.78 -5.70
CA VAL A 277 -13.10 8.73 -4.69
C VAL A 277 -13.87 10.06 -4.75
N GLN A 278 -14.47 10.44 -3.62
CA GLN A 278 -15.22 11.67 -3.42
C GLN A 278 -14.37 12.75 -2.72
N LYS A 279 -13.51 12.33 -1.78
CA LYS A 279 -12.57 13.20 -1.05
C LYS A 279 -11.13 12.85 -1.40
N MET A 280 -10.50 13.69 -2.21
CA MET A 280 -9.06 13.64 -2.46
C MET A 280 -8.27 14.15 -1.24
N VAL A 281 -7.16 13.49 -0.91
CA VAL A 281 -6.22 13.88 0.16
C VAL A 281 -4.77 13.83 -0.31
N ARG A 282 -3.91 14.65 0.32
CA ARG A 282 -2.48 14.82 0.00
C ARG A 282 -1.59 14.48 1.21
N ASP A 283 -0.28 14.50 1.01
CA ASP A 283 0.67 14.29 2.10
C ASP A 283 0.44 15.29 3.25
N GLY A 284 0.50 14.78 4.49
CA GLY A 284 0.32 15.58 5.69
C GLY A 284 -1.14 15.96 6.01
N ASP A 285 -2.12 15.69 5.13
CA ASP A 285 -3.53 15.93 5.42
C ASP A 285 -3.99 15.14 6.66
N VAL A 286 -4.88 15.75 7.44
CA VAL A 286 -5.42 15.19 8.67
C VAL A 286 -6.93 15.30 8.70
N PHE A 287 -7.60 14.24 9.12
CA PHE A 287 -9.03 14.21 9.43
C PHE A 287 -9.32 13.24 10.58
N SER A 288 -10.55 13.25 11.08
CA SER A 288 -10.97 12.43 12.21
C SER A 288 -11.97 11.33 11.82
N LEU A 289 -12.03 10.31 12.67
CA LEU A 289 -13.08 9.29 12.73
C LEU A 289 -13.38 9.08 14.22
N GLY A 290 -14.52 9.58 14.72
CA GLY A 290 -14.78 9.68 16.15
C GLY A 290 -13.63 10.32 16.94
N SER A 291 -13.08 9.59 17.92
CA SER A 291 -11.93 10.01 18.74
C SER A 291 -10.57 9.97 18.01
N LEU A 292 -10.51 9.26 16.87
CA LEU A 292 -9.29 8.94 16.15
C LEU A 292 -8.87 10.08 15.21
N ARG A 293 -7.55 10.29 15.10
CA ARG A 293 -6.90 11.21 14.19
C ARG A 293 -6.14 10.41 13.13
N ILE A 294 -6.59 10.51 11.89
CA ILE A 294 -6.00 9.88 10.71
C ILE A 294 -5.13 10.93 10.01
N ARG A 295 -3.85 10.62 9.78
CA ARG A 295 -2.90 11.41 9.00
C ARG A 295 -2.51 10.64 7.74
N VAL A 296 -2.50 11.34 6.61
CA VAL A 296 -2.13 10.82 5.30
C VAL A 296 -0.62 10.96 5.09
N LEU A 297 0.00 9.93 4.54
CA LEU A 297 1.42 9.90 4.15
C LEU A 297 1.51 9.52 2.67
N HIS A 298 2.18 10.32 1.84
CA HIS A 298 2.44 9.97 0.44
C HIS A 298 3.65 9.02 0.34
N ALA A 299 3.47 7.90 -0.38
CA ALA A 299 4.46 6.84 -0.49
C ALA A 299 4.63 6.37 -1.96
N PRO A 300 4.98 7.28 -2.88
CA PRO A 300 4.96 7.01 -4.33
C PRO A 300 6.01 5.97 -4.72
N CYS A 301 5.60 4.76 -5.10
CA CYS A 301 6.50 3.79 -5.73
C CYS A 301 5.74 2.63 -6.38
N HIS A 302 4.83 2.03 -5.62
CA HIS A 302 3.97 0.97 -6.12
C HIS A 302 2.99 1.51 -7.17
N THR A 303 2.27 2.57 -6.80
CA THR A 303 1.73 3.56 -7.75
C THR A 303 2.36 4.93 -7.45
N GLY A 304 2.29 5.84 -8.41
CA GLY A 304 2.74 7.23 -8.23
C GLY A 304 1.87 8.01 -7.23
N GLY A 305 0.63 7.58 -7.01
CA GLY A 305 -0.28 8.20 -6.05
C GLY A 305 -0.45 7.49 -4.71
N HIS A 306 0.27 6.39 -4.44
CA HIS A 306 0.06 5.55 -3.24
C HIS A 306 0.12 6.37 -1.93
N VAL A 307 -0.88 6.20 -1.06
CA VAL A 307 -0.94 6.82 0.27
C VAL A 307 -1.13 5.79 1.39
N LEU A 308 -0.49 6.07 2.53
CA LEU A 308 -0.63 5.32 3.77
C LEU A 308 -1.51 6.10 4.75
N TYR A 309 -2.30 5.39 5.56
CA TYR A 309 -3.14 6.00 6.60
C TYR A 309 -2.58 5.69 7.99
N PHE A 310 -1.98 6.71 8.63
CA PHE A 310 -1.43 6.63 9.98
C PHE A 310 -2.45 7.13 11.01
N VAL A 311 -2.88 6.25 11.90
CA VAL A 311 -3.96 6.47 12.86
C VAL A 311 -3.42 6.59 14.28
N THR A 312 -3.87 7.62 14.97
CA THR A 312 -3.59 7.91 16.38
C THR A 312 -4.90 8.22 17.10
N SER A 313 -4.92 8.24 18.44
CA SER A 313 -6.05 8.76 19.22
C SER A 313 -5.60 9.92 20.09
N SER A 314 -6.42 10.95 20.19
CA SER A 314 -6.20 12.09 21.10
C SER A 314 -6.51 11.75 22.56
N LYS A 315 -7.29 10.69 22.81
CA LYS A 315 -7.76 10.28 24.14
C LYS A 315 -7.03 9.04 24.68
N HIS A 316 -6.13 8.45 23.90
CA HIS A 316 -5.28 7.34 24.33
C HIS A 316 -3.78 7.66 24.11
N PRO A 317 -3.25 8.77 24.66
CA PRO A 317 -1.88 9.22 24.39
C PRO A 317 -0.78 8.34 25.02
N GLU A 318 -1.09 7.57 26.06
CA GLU A 318 -0.12 6.75 26.78
C GLU A 318 -0.32 5.25 26.56
N GLY A 319 0.76 4.53 26.30
CA GLY A 319 0.81 3.07 26.23
C GLY A 319 0.08 2.41 25.05
N LYS A 320 -0.62 3.17 24.18
CA LYS A 320 -1.28 2.61 22.98
C LYS A 320 -0.46 2.80 21.71
N ALA A 321 -0.23 1.71 20.99
CA ALA A 321 0.40 1.68 19.69
C ALA A 321 -0.47 2.38 18.62
N PRO A 322 0.08 3.32 17.83
CA PRO A 322 -0.54 3.79 16.61
C PRO A 322 -0.77 2.66 15.61
N ILE A 323 -1.60 2.91 14.60
CA ILE A 323 -1.91 1.97 13.52
C ILE A 323 -1.47 2.59 12.19
N LEU A 324 -0.95 1.79 11.27
CA LEU A 324 -0.57 2.19 9.92
C LEU A 324 -1.14 1.19 8.91
N PHE A 325 -2.05 1.67 8.06
CA PHE A 325 -2.47 0.94 6.87
C PHE A 325 -1.52 1.27 5.72
N THR A 326 -0.79 0.26 5.23
CA THR A 326 0.31 0.45 4.27
C THR A 326 -0.03 0.08 2.83
N GLY A 327 -1.17 -0.59 2.61
CA GLY A 327 -1.50 -1.19 1.32
C GLY A 327 -0.31 -1.99 0.78
N ASP A 328 0.08 -1.66 -0.44
CA ASP A 328 1.18 -2.31 -1.17
C ASP A 328 2.55 -1.65 -1.04
N THR A 329 2.71 -0.57 -0.27
CA THR A 329 4.05 0.01 -0.04
C THR A 329 4.92 -0.94 0.80
N LEU A 330 4.40 -1.36 1.96
CA LEU A 330 5.10 -2.22 2.93
C LEU A 330 4.24 -3.45 3.25
N PHE A 331 4.82 -4.64 3.13
CA PHE A 331 4.25 -5.91 3.58
C PHE A 331 5.05 -6.49 4.73
N VAL A 332 4.47 -7.43 5.49
CA VAL A 332 5.24 -8.20 6.47
C VAL A 332 6.36 -8.96 5.76
N GLY A 333 7.61 -8.62 6.07
CA GLY A 333 8.82 -9.17 5.46
C GLY A 333 9.09 -8.75 4.01
N GLY A 334 8.33 -7.82 3.43
CA GLY A 334 8.47 -7.43 2.02
C GLY A 334 8.07 -5.97 1.71
N CYS A 335 8.05 -5.63 0.43
CA CYS A 335 7.50 -4.36 -0.09
C CYS A 335 6.82 -4.60 -1.45
N GLY A 336 6.12 -3.59 -1.95
CA GLY A 336 5.48 -3.61 -3.27
C GLY A 336 6.45 -3.79 -4.44
N ARG A 337 5.92 -4.26 -5.57
CA ARG A 337 6.57 -4.09 -6.87
C ARG A 337 6.55 -2.61 -7.26
N PHE A 338 7.63 -2.11 -7.85
CA PHE A 338 7.76 -0.70 -8.25
C PHE A 338 7.17 -0.53 -9.65
N PHE A 339 5.83 -0.49 -9.79
CA PHE A 339 5.20 -0.40 -11.11
C PHE A 339 5.26 1.02 -11.71
N GLU A 340 5.26 2.06 -10.87
CA GLU A 340 5.22 3.47 -11.30
C GLU A 340 6.25 4.35 -10.57
N GLY A 341 7.35 3.76 -10.11
CA GLY A 341 8.38 4.47 -9.36
C GLY A 341 9.69 3.72 -9.23
N THR A 342 10.54 4.21 -8.34
CA THR A 342 11.97 3.85 -8.27
C THR A 342 12.38 3.32 -6.90
N ALA A 343 13.52 2.63 -6.86
CA ALA A 343 14.17 2.25 -5.60
C ALA A 343 14.46 3.45 -4.68
N GLN A 344 14.76 4.64 -5.22
CA GLN A 344 14.96 5.84 -4.41
C GLN A 344 13.68 6.25 -3.67
N GLN A 345 12.53 6.18 -4.34
CA GLN A 345 11.26 6.51 -3.69
C GLN A 345 10.79 5.42 -2.71
N MET A 346 11.07 4.13 -2.99
CA MET A 346 10.82 3.07 -1.99
C MET A 346 11.74 3.23 -0.77
N CYS A 347 13.02 3.60 -0.96
CA CYS A 347 13.89 3.98 0.14
C CYS A 347 13.30 5.13 0.97
N HIS A 348 12.77 6.18 0.32
CA HIS A 348 12.14 7.28 1.04
C HIS A 348 10.90 6.83 1.83
N ALA A 349 9.97 6.11 1.19
CA ALA A 349 8.75 5.62 1.82
C ALA A 349 9.04 4.68 3.01
N LEU A 350 9.98 3.75 2.88
CA LEU A 350 10.29 2.78 3.95
C LEU A 350 11.18 3.38 5.05
N LEU A 351 12.25 4.11 4.68
CA LEU A 351 13.33 4.48 5.60
C LEU A 351 13.20 5.88 6.20
N ASP A 352 12.59 6.82 5.48
CA ASP A 352 12.43 8.20 5.93
C ASP A 352 11.00 8.41 6.46
N VAL A 353 9.98 7.85 5.79
CA VAL A 353 8.57 7.98 6.18
C VAL A 353 8.13 6.92 7.19
N ILE A 354 8.21 5.61 6.89
CA ILE A 354 7.66 4.59 7.81
C ILE A 354 8.56 4.38 9.05
N ARG A 355 9.88 4.26 8.88
CA ARG A 355 10.82 4.09 10.01
C ARG A 355 10.84 5.27 11.00
N SER A 356 10.38 6.47 10.62
CA SER A 356 10.31 7.63 11.53
C SER A 356 9.05 7.64 12.41
N LEU A 357 8.10 6.73 12.16
CA LEU A 357 6.94 6.50 13.02
C LEU A 357 7.33 5.78 14.32
N PRO A 358 6.52 5.86 15.39
CA PRO A 358 6.80 5.16 16.65
C PRO A 358 6.99 3.66 16.42
N LYS A 359 8.08 3.09 16.97
CA LYS A 359 8.47 1.67 16.82
C LYS A 359 7.34 0.65 17.05
N ALA A 360 6.45 0.93 18.00
CA ALA A 360 5.31 0.09 18.35
C ALA A 360 4.17 0.11 17.32
N THR A 361 4.18 1.04 16.34
CA THR A 361 3.10 1.23 15.35
C THR A 361 2.77 -0.09 14.65
N ARG A 362 1.50 -0.50 14.72
CA ARG A 362 0.97 -1.73 14.13
C ARG A 362 0.84 -1.57 12.61
N VAL A 363 1.39 -2.51 11.85
CA VAL A 363 1.42 -2.48 10.38
C VAL A 363 0.37 -3.44 9.82
N TYR A 364 -0.54 -2.89 9.00
CA TYR A 364 -1.60 -3.61 8.32
C TYR A 364 -1.48 -3.40 6.80
N CYS A 365 -1.08 -4.45 6.09
CA CYS A 365 -0.70 -4.38 4.68
C CYS A 365 -1.74 -5.02 3.74
N GLY A 366 -1.61 -4.75 2.43
CA GLY A 366 -2.58 -5.13 1.40
C GLY A 366 -2.83 -6.63 1.24
N HIS A 367 -1.77 -7.44 1.35
CA HIS A 367 -1.80 -8.87 1.01
C HIS A 367 -1.11 -9.78 2.04
N GLU A 368 -1.55 -11.03 2.08
CA GLU A 368 -0.96 -12.14 2.84
C GLU A 368 0.25 -12.78 2.14
N TYR A 369 1.21 -11.94 1.73
CA TYR A 369 2.46 -12.38 1.07
C TYR A 369 3.57 -12.81 2.04
N THR A 370 3.29 -12.83 3.34
CA THR A 370 4.29 -12.97 4.41
C THR A 370 5.15 -14.22 4.29
N LYS A 371 4.57 -15.36 3.90
CA LYS A 371 5.35 -16.60 3.72
C LYS A 371 6.40 -16.45 2.61
N SER A 372 5.99 -16.05 1.39
CA SER A 372 6.92 -15.92 0.25
C SER A 372 7.87 -14.72 0.40
N ASN A 373 7.47 -13.71 1.17
CA ASN A 373 8.34 -12.61 1.60
C ASN A 373 9.49 -13.11 2.47
N LEU A 374 9.21 -13.91 3.49
CA LEU A 374 10.22 -14.43 4.40
C LEU A 374 11.05 -15.56 3.77
N GLU A 375 10.46 -16.39 2.89
CA GLU A 375 11.21 -17.35 2.04
C GLU A 375 12.21 -16.65 1.10
N PHE A 376 11.87 -15.45 0.59
CA PHE A 376 12.83 -14.62 -0.12
C PHE A 376 13.89 -14.03 0.82
N ALA A 377 13.49 -13.46 1.95
CA ALA A 377 14.41 -12.83 2.89
C ALA A 377 15.46 -13.83 3.42
N LEU A 378 15.08 -15.10 3.65
CA LEU A 378 16.01 -16.17 4.07
C LEU A 378 17.06 -16.52 3.00
N LYS A 379 16.82 -16.20 1.71
CA LYS A 379 17.84 -16.29 0.65
C LYS A 379 18.86 -15.13 0.71
N VAL A 380 18.54 -14.04 1.41
CA VAL A 380 19.35 -12.81 1.54
C VAL A 380 20.13 -12.78 2.86
N GLU A 381 19.44 -13.01 3.99
CA GLU A 381 20.04 -13.01 5.34
C GLU A 381 19.82 -14.37 6.06
N PRO A 382 20.39 -15.49 5.57
CA PRO A 382 20.13 -16.83 6.12
C PRO A 382 20.52 -17.00 7.60
N SER A 383 21.37 -16.11 8.15
CA SER A 383 21.82 -16.10 9.54
C SER A 383 21.02 -15.18 10.48
N ASN A 384 20.04 -14.43 9.98
CA ASN A 384 19.23 -13.50 10.77
C ASN A 384 18.21 -14.27 11.64
N LYS A 385 18.32 -14.14 12.97
CA LYS A 385 17.50 -14.89 13.94
C LYS A 385 16.06 -14.40 14.02
N ASP A 386 15.82 -13.08 14.13
CA ASP A 386 14.46 -12.52 14.12
C ASP A 386 13.69 -12.95 12.84
N LEU A 387 14.39 -13.09 11.71
CA LEU A 387 13.86 -13.61 10.45
C LEU A 387 13.54 -15.11 10.51
N GLN A 388 14.46 -15.94 11.00
CA GLN A 388 14.22 -17.38 11.19
C GLN A 388 13.02 -17.65 12.11
N GLU A 389 12.94 -16.92 13.23
CA GLU A 389 11.85 -17.03 14.21
C GLU A 389 10.51 -16.54 13.64
N LYS A 390 10.49 -15.40 12.94
CA LYS A 390 9.27 -14.90 12.26
C LYS A 390 8.81 -15.84 11.15
N TYR A 391 9.72 -16.48 10.41
CA TYR A 391 9.38 -17.48 9.40
C TYR A 391 8.76 -18.74 10.03
N ALA A 392 9.36 -19.28 11.09
CA ALA A 392 8.80 -20.44 11.81
C ALA A 392 7.40 -20.14 12.37
N TRP A 393 7.21 -18.96 12.98
CA TRP A 393 5.89 -18.50 13.43
C TRP A 393 4.90 -18.38 12.27
N THR A 394 5.32 -17.83 11.13
CA THR A 394 4.49 -17.67 9.92
C THR A 394 4.05 -19.02 9.35
N VAL A 395 4.93 -20.03 9.32
CA VAL A 395 4.59 -21.38 8.87
C VAL A 395 3.46 -21.97 9.72
N GLU A 396 3.54 -21.88 11.03
CA GLU A 396 2.48 -22.40 11.92
C GLU A 396 1.18 -21.56 11.86
N GLN A 397 1.24 -20.23 11.67
CA GLN A 397 0.03 -19.44 11.41
C GLN A 397 -0.66 -19.89 10.11
N ARG A 398 0.08 -19.97 8.99
CA ARG A 398 -0.50 -20.31 7.69
C ARG A 398 -1.02 -21.76 7.64
N LYS A 399 -0.35 -22.69 8.31
CA LYS A 399 -0.80 -24.08 8.52
C LYS A 399 -2.11 -24.17 9.32
N ALA A 400 -2.35 -23.21 10.21
CA ALA A 400 -3.62 -23.04 10.94
C ALA A 400 -4.63 -22.12 10.19
N ASN A 401 -4.37 -21.77 8.93
CA ASN A 401 -5.12 -20.79 8.12
C ASN A 401 -5.27 -19.40 8.76
N LYS A 402 -4.38 -19.03 9.68
CA LYS A 402 -4.41 -17.74 10.40
C LYS A 402 -3.69 -16.63 9.61
N PRO A 403 -4.20 -15.38 9.64
CA PRO A 403 -3.49 -14.22 9.12
C PRO A 403 -2.18 -13.98 9.86
N THR A 404 -1.23 -13.34 9.18
CA THR A 404 0.09 -12.98 9.72
C THR A 404 0.23 -11.50 10.09
N VAL A 405 -0.81 -10.71 9.80
CA VAL A 405 -0.98 -9.30 10.18
C VAL A 405 -1.70 -9.16 11.53
N PRO A 406 -1.46 -8.07 12.29
CA PRO A 406 -0.45 -7.03 12.05
C PRO A 406 0.96 -7.46 12.45
N SER A 407 1.97 -6.79 11.88
CA SER A 407 3.31 -6.71 12.47
C SER A 407 3.50 -5.36 13.18
N SER A 408 4.73 -4.93 13.42
CA SER A 408 5.03 -3.55 13.82
C SER A 408 6.24 -3.00 13.08
N VAL A 409 6.38 -1.67 13.04
CA VAL A 409 7.55 -1.00 12.43
C VAL A 409 8.86 -1.54 13.00
N GLU A 410 8.93 -1.77 14.32
CA GLU A 410 10.09 -2.39 14.95
C GLU A 410 10.37 -3.81 14.43
N GLN A 411 9.34 -4.64 14.27
CA GLN A 411 9.51 -6.01 13.77
C GLN A 411 10.04 -6.02 12.34
N GLU A 412 9.49 -5.19 11.46
CA GLU A 412 9.95 -5.10 10.06
C GLU A 412 11.43 -4.68 9.98
N MET A 413 11.89 -3.75 10.82
CA MET A 413 13.31 -3.34 10.87
C MET A 413 14.27 -4.50 11.21
N ARG A 414 13.80 -5.59 11.81
CA ARG A 414 14.64 -6.73 12.19
C ARG A 414 14.71 -7.83 11.13
N TYR A 415 13.64 -8.10 10.36
CA TYR A 415 13.60 -9.21 9.40
C TYR A 415 13.26 -8.86 7.94
N ASN A 416 12.77 -7.65 7.64
CA ASN A 416 12.36 -7.28 6.29
C ASN A 416 13.56 -6.68 5.53
N PRO A 417 14.09 -7.33 4.48
CA PRO A 417 15.34 -6.91 3.84
C PRO A 417 15.23 -5.52 3.19
N PHE A 418 14.03 -5.11 2.76
CA PHE A 418 13.76 -3.78 2.20
C PHE A 418 13.78 -2.69 3.28
N MET A 419 13.36 -3.01 4.51
CA MET A 419 13.50 -2.16 5.70
C MET A 419 14.92 -2.22 6.30
N ARG A 420 15.86 -2.93 5.65
CA ARG A 420 17.22 -3.24 6.12
C ARG A 420 18.31 -2.95 5.07
N VAL A 421 18.03 -2.17 4.03
CA VAL A 421 19.01 -1.84 2.95
C VAL A 421 20.22 -0.99 3.37
N GLU A 422 20.29 -0.59 4.63
CA GLU A 422 21.46 0.07 5.25
C GLU A 422 22.30 -0.90 6.11
N GLU A 423 21.82 -2.12 6.31
CA GLU A 423 22.51 -3.16 7.07
C GLU A 423 23.61 -3.79 6.22
N LYS A 424 24.83 -3.82 6.76
CA LYS A 424 26.01 -4.30 6.04
C LYS A 424 25.80 -5.68 5.40
N ALA A 425 25.17 -6.62 6.11
CA ALA A 425 24.90 -7.96 5.61
C ALA A 425 24.00 -7.99 4.35
N VAL A 426 22.95 -7.15 4.33
CA VAL A 426 22.05 -7.01 3.17
C VAL A 426 22.78 -6.38 1.99
N GLN A 427 23.60 -5.36 2.25
CA GLN A 427 24.39 -4.71 1.20
C GLN A 427 25.50 -5.61 0.63
N GLU A 428 26.15 -6.44 1.47
CA GLU A 428 27.14 -7.44 1.03
C GLU A 428 26.48 -8.53 0.19
N ALA A 429 25.34 -9.06 0.62
CA ALA A 429 24.55 -10.04 -0.13
C ALA A 429 24.06 -9.50 -1.49
N MET A 430 23.79 -8.20 -1.59
CA MET A 430 23.43 -7.52 -2.84
C MET A 430 24.63 -6.95 -3.62
N HIS A 431 25.87 -7.13 -3.12
CA HIS A 431 27.11 -6.56 -3.67
C HIS A 431 27.06 -5.02 -3.87
N ALA A 432 26.37 -4.30 -3.00
CA ALA A 432 26.06 -2.87 -3.09
C ALA A 432 26.43 -2.11 -1.80
N VAL A 433 27.55 -2.49 -1.19
CA VAL A 433 28.08 -1.90 0.06
C VAL A 433 28.25 -0.39 -0.08
N GLY A 434 27.67 0.36 0.86
CA GLY A 434 27.64 1.82 0.87
C GLY A 434 26.45 2.46 0.14
N ASP A 435 25.71 1.73 -0.69
CA ASP A 435 24.59 2.26 -1.47
C ASP A 435 23.26 1.57 -1.15
N LYS A 436 22.44 2.24 -0.33
CA LYS A 436 21.11 1.76 0.05
C LYS A 436 20.10 1.76 -1.11
N VAL A 437 20.27 2.60 -2.14
CA VAL A 437 19.37 2.69 -3.29
C VAL A 437 19.69 1.58 -4.29
N ALA A 438 20.96 1.32 -4.59
CA ALA A 438 21.35 0.15 -5.37
C ALA A 438 21.02 -1.17 -4.65
N THR A 439 21.16 -1.22 -3.32
CA THR A 439 20.73 -2.38 -2.51
C THR A 439 19.22 -2.61 -2.63
N MET A 440 18.40 -1.55 -2.48
CA MET A 440 16.94 -1.60 -2.66
C MET A 440 16.55 -2.08 -4.07
N GLN A 441 17.18 -1.54 -5.11
CA GLN A 441 16.93 -1.94 -6.50
C GLN A 441 17.25 -3.43 -6.72
N ARG A 442 18.43 -3.88 -6.28
CA ARG A 442 18.87 -5.28 -6.47
C ARG A 442 18.02 -6.28 -5.68
N LEU A 443 17.61 -5.97 -4.45
CA LEU A 443 16.63 -6.76 -3.72
C LEU A 443 15.31 -6.88 -4.49
N ARG A 444 14.82 -5.76 -5.03
CA ARG A 444 13.55 -5.71 -5.75
C ARG A 444 13.59 -6.54 -7.01
N ASP A 445 14.66 -6.39 -7.80
CA ASP A 445 14.87 -7.14 -9.04
C ASP A 445 15.10 -8.63 -8.78
N LEU A 446 15.76 -9.00 -7.67
CA LEU A 446 15.87 -10.39 -7.26
C LEU A 446 14.49 -10.96 -6.86
N LYS A 447 13.72 -10.27 -6.01
CA LYS A 447 12.37 -10.71 -5.59
C LYS A 447 11.33 -10.69 -6.72
N ASN A 448 11.59 -9.97 -7.80
CA ASN A 448 10.75 -10.00 -9.00
C ASN A 448 10.97 -11.26 -9.85
N ARG A 449 12.01 -12.07 -9.56
CA ARG A 449 12.40 -13.29 -10.28
C ARG A 449 12.46 -14.55 -9.37
N SER A 450 12.03 -14.45 -8.11
CA SER A 450 12.38 -15.38 -7.01
C SER A 450 11.33 -16.39 -6.57
#